data_AF-A0A938VCR5-F1
#
_entry.id   AF-A0A938VCR5-F1
#
_cell.length_a   1.000
_cell.length_b   1.000
_cell.length_c   1.000
_cell.angle_alpha   90.00
_cell.angle_beta   90.00
_cell.angle_gamma   90.00
#
_symmetry.space_group_name_H-M   'P 1'
#
loop_
_entity.id
_entity.type
_entity.pdbx_description
1 polymer ?
#
loop_
_entity_poly.entity_id
_entity_poly.type
_entity_poly.pdbx_seq_one_letter_code
_entity_poly.pdbx_strand_id
1 'polypeptide(L)'
;MDCRKALEQAEGDAEKAYAILMDQGIERAEKKSGRVAGQGVVDAYIHAGGRIGVLVELNCETDFVARDEGFRALAHDIAMQIAASAPTYVAPQDAPESLTDEEKAAQVLLLQPFIKNPGQTISQLIIERAARFGENVRVRRFTRFELGA
;
A
#
# COMPACT_ATOMS: atom_id res chain seq x y z
N MET A 1 18.54 2.41 -14.25
CA MET A 1 18.45 2.16 -15.71
C MET A 1 17.02 1.90 -16.17
N ASP A 2 16.10 1.53 -15.28
CA ASP A 2 14.74 1.13 -15.65
C ASP A 2 13.90 2.27 -16.25
N CYS A 3 13.97 3.49 -15.70
CA CYS A 3 13.25 4.64 -16.26
C CYS A 3 13.66 4.94 -17.71
N ARG A 4 14.94 4.77 -18.04
CA ARG A 4 15.43 4.98 -19.42
C ARG A 4 14.87 3.93 -20.37
N LYS A 5 14.91 2.65 -19.98
CA LYS A 5 14.37 1.54 -20.77
C LYS A 5 12.87 1.67 -20.98
N ALA A 6 12.13 2.07 -19.95
CA ALA A 6 10.69 2.29 -20.05
C ALA A 6 10.37 3.44 -21.00
N LEU A 7 11.10 4.55 -20.95
CA LEU A 7 10.96 5.66 -21.90
C LEU A 7 11.32 5.26 -23.33
N GLU A 8 12.36 4.46 -23.53
CA GLU A 8 12.74 3.92 -24.84
C GLU A 8 11.62 3.02 -25.42
N GLN A 9 11.05 2.13 -24.60
CA GLN A 9 9.92 1.26 -24.99
C GLN A 9 8.63 2.04 -25.26
N ALA A 10 8.44 3.15 -24.55
CA ALA A 10 7.31 4.03 -24.71
C ALA A 10 7.51 5.09 -25.81
N GLU A 11 8.62 5.05 -26.55
CA GLU A 11 8.95 6.03 -27.58
C GLU A 11 8.92 7.49 -27.07
N GLY A 12 9.30 7.69 -25.81
CA GLY A 12 9.31 9.00 -25.14
C GLY A 12 7.99 9.41 -24.50
N ASP A 13 6.93 8.61 -24.62
CA ASP A 13 5.64 8.86 -23.97
C ASP A 13 5.73 8.56 -22.45
N ALA A 14 5.61 9.60 -21.63
CA ALA A 14 5.78 9.49 -20.19
C ALA A 14 4.68 8.67 -19.50
N GLU A 15 3.43 8.75 -19.97
CA GLU A 15 2.29 8.02 -19.40
C GLU A 15 2.44 6.52 -19.70
N LYS A 16 2.79 6.18 -20.95
CA LYS A 16 3.08 4.78 -21.30
C LYS A 16 4.31 4.25 -20.57
N ALA A 17 5.36 5.05 -20.42
CA ALA A 17 6.54 4.65 -19.66
C ALA A 17 6.21 4.39 -18.19
N TYR A 18 5.34 5.21 -17.60
CA TYR A 18 4.85 5.00 -16.24
C TYR A 18 4.07 3.68 -16.12
N ALA A 19 3.14 3.40 -17.04
CA ALA A 19 2.41 2.14 -17.07
C ALA A 19 3.35 0.92 -17.18
N ILE A 20 4.37 0.99 -18.04
CA ILE A 20 5.40 -0.05 -18.17
C ILE A 20 6.14 -0.26 -16.84
N LEU A 21 6.55 0.82 -16.16
CA LEU A 21 7.22 0.72 -14.87
C LEU A 21 6.32 0.13 -13.79
N MET A 22 5.02 0.44 -13.83
CA MET A 22 4.03 -0.09 -12.90
C MET A 22 3.86 -1.61 -13.08
N ASP A 23 3.69 -2.08 -14.31
CA ASP A 23 3.58 -3.50 -14.63
C ASP A 23 4.84 -4.28 -14.21
N GLN A 24 6.02 -3.73 -14.51
CA GLN A 24 7.29 -4.30 -14.05
C GLN A 24 7.41 -4.29 -12.52
N GLY A 25 6.85 -3.27 -11.86
CA GLY A 25 6.77 -3.17 -10.42
C GLY A 25 5.95 -4.30 -9.81
N ILE A 26 4.78 -4.60 -10.39
CA ILE A 26 3.90 -5.69 -9.98
C ILE A 26 4.64 -7.03 -10.08
N GLU A 27 5.25 -7.32 -11.22
CA GLU A 27 6.00 -8.57 -11.43
C GLU A 27 7.16 -8.72 -10.42
N ARG A 28 7.86 -7.61 -10.12
CA ARG A 28 8.95 -7.60 -9.13
C ARG A 28 8.41 -7.80 -7.71
N ALA A 29 7.27 -7.20 -7.37
CA ALA A 29 6.63 -7.37 -6.07
C ALA A 29 6.21 -8.83 -5.87
N GLU A 30 5.61 -9.47 -6.89
CA GLU A 30 5.25 -10.89 -6.86
C GLU A 30 6.46 -11.79 -6.61
N LYS A 31 7.58 -11.57 -7.34
CA LYS A 31 8.84 -12.31 -7.12
C LYS A 31 9.43 -12.13 -5.72
N LYS A 32 9.11 -11.05 -5.03
CA LYS A 32 9.59 -10.74 -3.67
C LYS A 32 8.58 -11.11 -2.59
N SER A 33 7.32 -11.39 -2.93
CA SER A 33 6.23 -11.65 -1.98
C SER A 33 6.53 -12.81 -1.01
N GLY A 34 7.26 -13.83 -1.47
CA GLY A 34 7.70 -14.97 -0.66
C GLY A 34 8.87 -14.69 0.28
N ARG A 35 9.50 -13.51 0.19
CA ARG A 35 10.59 -13.13 1.11
C ARG A 35 10.03 -12.75 2.46
N VAL A 36 10.75 -13.12 3.52
CA VAL A 36 10.35 -12.83 4.89
C VAL A 36 10.48 -11.33 5.16
N ALA A 37 9.34 -10.64 5.23
CA ALA A 37 9.24 -9.27 5.72
C ALA A 37 8.85 -9.29 7.20
N GLY A 38 9.87 -9.35 8.08
CA GLY A 38 9.71 -9.42 9.54
C GLY A 38 10.15 -8.15 10.29
N GLN A 39 10.76 -7.19 9.59
CA GLN A 39 11.06 -5.85 10.11
C GLN A 39 9.94 -4.89 9.73
N GLY A 40 9.98 -3.64 10.20
CA GLY A 40 9.01 -2.62 9.83
C GLY A 40 8.67 -1.65 10.94
N VAL A 41 7.48 -1.06 10.86
CA VAL A 41 6.96 -0.11 11.85
C VAL A 41 5.50 -0.42 12.20
N VAL A 42 5.13 -0.12 13.44
CA VAL A 42 3.73 0.09 13.81
C VAL A 42 3.51 1.59 13.85
N ASP A 43 2.67 2.11 12.97
CA ASP A 43 2.30 3.52 12.94
C ASP A 43 0.91 3.72 13.56
N ALA A 44 0.72 4.88 14.19
CA ALA A 44 -0.52 5.26 14.84
C ALA A 44 -1.02 6.58 14.26
N TYR A 45 -2.30 6.59 13.85
CA TYR A 45 -2.97 7.80 13.37
C TYR A 45 -4.20 8.08 14.23
N ILE A 46 -4.23 9.26 14.85
CA ILE A 46 -5.38 9.76 15.60
C ILE A 46 -6.00 10.89 14.80
N HIS A 47 -7.22 10.68 14.31
CA HIS A 47 -7.93 11.69 13.53
C HIS A 47 -8.39 12.85 14.41
N ALA A 48 -8.61 14.02 13.80
CA ALA A 48 -8.96 15.26 14.48
C ALA A 48 -10.11 15.07 15.49
N GLY A 49 -9.90 15.58 16.71
CA GLY A 49 -10.85 15.43 17.82
C GLY A 49 -10.78 14.09 18.56
N GLY A 50 -9.85 13.19 18.20
CA GLY A 50 -9.58 11.95 18.94
C GLY A 50 -10.67 10.89 18.87
N ARG A 51 -11.63 11.03 17.95
CA ARG A 51 -12.77 10.12 17.82
C ARG A 51 -12.49 8.87 17.00
N ILE A 52 -11.48 8.93 16.13
CA ILE A 52 -11.02 7.79 15.32
C ILE A 52 -9.54 7.59 15.61
N GLY A 53 -9.16 6.35 15.91
CA GLY A 53 -7.77 5.94 16.11
C GLY A 53 -7.45 4.71 15.28
N VAL A 54 -6.29 4.71 14.62
CA VAL A 54 -5.81 3.60 13.80
C VAL A 54 -4.43 3.18 14.26
N LEU A 55 -4.20 1.87 14.30
CA LEU A 55 -2.86 1.28 14.32
C LEU A 55 -2.68 0.44 13.06
N VAL A 56 -1.54 0.58 12.40
CA VAL A 56 -1.17 -0.24 11.24
C VAL A 56 0.23 -0.79 11.43
N GLU A 57 0.41 -2.08 11.14
CA GLU A 57 1.72 -2.72 11.07
C GLU A 57 2.12 -2.85 9.60
N LEU A 58 3.15 -2.10 9.20
CA LEU A 58 3.74 -2.17 7.87
C LEU A 58 5.11 -2.87 7.97
N ASN A 59 5.26 -4.01 7.29
CA ASN A 59 6.51 -4.76 7.29
C ASN A 59 7.38 -4.47 6.07
N CYS A 60 8.69 -4.60 6.26
CA CYS A 60 9.75 -4.66 5.25
C CYS A 60 10.75 -5.78 5.59
N GLU A 61 11.79 -5.98 4.77
CA GLU A 61 12.79 -7.03 4.97
C GLU A 61 13.85 -6.61 6.01
N THR A 62 14.31 -5.36 5.97
CA THR A 62 15.40 -4.86 6.84
C THR A 62 14.97 -3.71 7.76
N ASP A 63 15.69 -3.54 8.88
CA ASP A 63 15.47 -2.43 9.81
C ASP A 63 15.99 -1.09 9.25
N PHE A 64 16.90 -1.12 8.28
CA PHE A 64 17.34 0.07 7.54
C PHE A 64 16.18 0.71 6.79
N VAL A 65 15.39 -0.05 6.02
CA VAL A 65 14.20 0.46 5.34
C VAL A 65 13.13 0.90 6.34
N ALA A 66 12.96 0.19 7.45
CA ALA A 66 12.01 0.58 8.51
C ALA A 66 12.30 1.96 9.13
N ARG A 67 13.53 2.47 9.01
CA ARG A 67 13.94 3.80 9.50
C ARG A 67 13.88 4.89 8.42
N ASP A 68 13.70 4.53 7.15
CA ASP A 68 13.58 5.50 6.06
C ASP A 68 12.32 6.37 6.24
N GLU A 69 12.48 7.67 6.03
CA GLU A 69 11.39 8.64 6.17
C GLU A 69 10.25 8.39 5.19
N GLY A 70 10.57 7.95 3.97
CA GLY A 70 9.58 7.59 2.95
C GLY A 70 8.79 6.34 3.32
N PHE A 71 9.42 5.36 3.98
CA PHE A 71 8.73 4.18 4.49
C PHE A 71 7.77 4.54 5.63
N ARG A 72 8.20 5.39 6.58
CA ARG A 72 7.35 5.89 7.66
C ARG A 72 6.19 6.74 7.15
N ALA A 73 6.44 7.60 6.16
CA ALA A 73 5.39 8.37 5.50
C ALA A 73 4.36 7.47 4.81
N LEU A 74 4.79 6.37 4.17
CA LEU A 74 3.87 5.37 3.60
C LEU A 74 3.00 4.72 4.69
N ALA A 75 3.59 4.29 5.81
CA ALA A 75 2.83 3.72 6.91
C ALA A 75 1.77 4.71 7.45
N HIS A 76 2.15 5.98 7.59
CA HIS A 76 1.25 7.04 8.02
C HIS A 76 0.10 7.31 7.03
N ASP A 77 0.40 7.34 5.73
CA ASP A 77 -0.60 7.53 4.69
C ASP A 77 -1.60 6.36 4.62
N ILE A 78 -1.12 5.14 4.85
CA ILE A 78 -1.99 3.95 4.98
C ILE A 78 -2.84 4.05 6.25
N ALA A 79 -2.29 4.50 7.38
CA ALA A 79 -3.05 4.69 8.61
C ALA A 79 -4.19 5.71 8.43
N MET A 80 -3.91 6.82 7.73
CA MET A 80 -4.92 7.82 7.40
C MET A 80 -5.95 7.31 6.39
N GLN A 81 -5.54 6.51 5.39
CA GLN A 81 -6.45 5.80 4.50
C GLN A 81 -7.45 4.98 5.33
N ILE A 82 -6.95 4.09 6.19
CA ILE A 82 -7.79 3.20 7.02
C ILE A 82 -8.75 4.01 7.88
N ALA A 83 -8.30 5.14 8.46
CA ALA A 83 -9.14 6.00 9.27
C ALA A 83 -10.35 6.52 8.48
N ALA A 84 -10.12 6.94 7.23
CA ALA A 84 -11.13 7.53 6.35
C ALA A 84 -12.04 6.49 5.68
N SER A 85 -11.49 5.38 5.21
CA SER A 85 -12.20 4.41 4.36
C SER A 85 -12.73 3.18 5.11
N ALA A 86 -12.36 3.01 6.39
CA ALA A 86 -12.82 1.94 7.28
C ALA A 86 -12.85 0.53 6.65
N PRO A 87 -11.75 0.05 6.03
CA PRO A 87 -11.69 -1.30 5.46
C PRO A 87 -11.80 -2.36 6.56
N THR A 88 -12.29 -3.54 6.18
CA THR A 88 -12.40 -4.72 7.04
C THR A 88 -11.24 -5.69 6.83
N TYR A 89 -10.78 -5.81 5.59
CA TYR A 89 -9.77 -6.79 5.17
C TYR A 89 -8.52 -6.08 4.64
N VAL A 90 -7.36 -6.72 4.75
CA VAL A 90 -6.13 -6.19 4.14
C VAL A 90 -6.16 -6.47 2.65
N ALA A 91 -6.17 -7.75 2.28
CA ALA A 91 -6.05 -8.20 0.90
C ALA A 91 -7.27 -8.98 0.41
N PRO A 92 -7.47 -9.14 -0.92
CA PRO A 92 -8.66 -9.80 -1.46
C PRO A 92 -8.86 -11.23 -0.97
N GLN A 93 -7.78 -11.97 -0.76
CA GLN A 93 -7.82 -13.34 -0.24
C GLN A 93 -8.23 -13.44 1.23
N ASP A 94 -8.19 -12.35 1.98
CA ASP A 94 -8.62 -12.32 3.39
C ASP A 94 -10.15 -12.15 3.49
N ALA A 95 -10.81 -11.75 2.40
CA ALA A 95 -12.23 -11.48 2.34
C ALA A 95 -13.04 -12.74 1.94
N PRO A 96 -14.29 -12.91 2.43
CA PRO A 96 -15.16 -14.00 2.01
C PRO A 96 -15.38 -14.02 0.50
N GLU A 97 -15.37 -15.22 -0.09
CA GLU A 97 -15.67 -15.41 -1.52
C GLU A 97 -17.08 -14.96 -1.90
N SER A 98 -18.00 -14.91 -0.93
CA SER A 98 -19.38 -14.48 -1.10
C SER A 98 -19.55 -12.97 -1.36
N LEU A 99 -18.52 -12.16 -1.07
CA LEU A 99 -18.60 -10.72 -1.33
C LEU A 99 -18.54 -10.45 -2.84
N THR A 100 -19.37 -9.52 -3.29
CA THR A 100 -19.30 -8.99 -4.67
C THR A 100 -18.02 -8.20 -4.89
N ASP A 101 -17.67 -7.95 -6.14
CA ASP A 101 -16.48 -7.14 -6.47
C ASP A 101 -16.60 -5.70 -5.93
N GLU A 102 -17.81 -5.15 -5.92
CA GLU A 102 -18.11 -3.82 -5.36
C GLU A 102 -17.92 -3.81 -3.84
N GLU A 103 -18.38 -4.85 -3.15
CA GLU A 103 -18.18 -5.00 -1.70
C GLU A 103 -16.70 -5.19 -1.35
N LYS A 104 -15.95 -5.95 -2.15
CA LYS A 104 -14.50 -6.11 -1.99
C LYS A 104 -13.78 -4.78 -2.21
N ALA A 105 -14.16 -4.01 -3.24
CA ALA A 105 -13.57 -2.70 -3.49
C ALA A 105 -13.79 -1.72 -2.31
N ALA A 106 -14.92 -1.83 -1.61
CA ALA A 106 -15.21 -1.03 -0.42
C ALA A 106 -14.52 -1.55 0.85
N GLN A 107 -14.43 -2.87 1.05
CA GLN A 107 -14.00 -3.47 2.32
C GLN A 107 -12.54 -3.93 2.36
N VAL A 108 -11.86 -4.07 1.21
CA VAL A 108 -10.48 -4.56 1.13
C VAL A 108 -9.54 -3.38 0.92
N LEU A 109 -8.66 -3.12 1.90
CA LEU A 109 -7.72 -1.99 1.88
C LEU A 109 -6.92 -1.91 0.57
N LEU A 110 -6.35 -3.03 0.11
CA LEU A 110 -5.49 -3.03 -1.08
C LEU A 110 -6.22 -2.68 -2.38
N LEU A 111 -7.55 -2.86 -2.43
CA LEU A 111 -8.36 -2.53 -3.61
C LEU A 111 -8.87 -1.08 -3.59
N GLN A 112 -8.85 -0.43 -2.43
CA GLN A 112 -9.39 0.91 -2.29
C GLN A 112 -8.54 1.94 -3.06
N PRO A 113 -9.19 2.94 -3.68
CA PRO A 113 -8.52 4.14 -4.16
C PRO A 113 -7.84 4.89 -3.02
N PHE A 114 -6.65 5.41 -3.26
CA PHE A 114 -5.91 6.19 -2.28
C PHE A 114 -6.55 7.56 -2.09
N ILE A 115 -6.88 7.92 -0.85
CA ILE A 115 -7.58 9.18 -0.52
C ILE A 115 -6.88 10.44 -1.01
N LYS A 116 -5.54 10.45 -1.14
CA LYS A 116 -4.79 11.61 -1.68
C LYS A 116 -4.65 11.59 -3.20
N ASN A 117 -4.82 10.42 -3.83
CA ASN A 117 -4.73 10.24 -5.27
C ASN A 117 -5.67 9.09 -5.72
N PRO A 118 -6.95 9.38 -5.99
CA PRO A 118 -7.94 8.36 -6.34
C PRO A 118 -7.65 7.60 -7.65
N GLY A 119 -6.73 8.10 -8.49
CA GLY A 119 -6.28 7.40 -9.70
C GLY A 119 -5.36 6.19 -9.42
N GLN A 120 -5.01 5.96 -8.15
CA GLN A 120 -4.10 4.90 -7.72
C GLN A 120 -4.72 4.14 -6.55
N THR A 121 -4.66 2.81 -6.56
CA THR A 121 -5.07 1.98 -5.42
C THR A 121 -3.98 1.89 -4.36
N ILE A 122 -4.32 1.47 -3.15
CA ILE A 122 -3.32 1.23 -2.09
C ILE A 122 -2.30 0.16 -2.47
N SER A 123 -2.73 -0.90 -3.17
CA SER A 123 -1.79 -1.90 -3.71
C SER A 123 -0.76 -1.27 -4.65
N GLN A 124 -1.22 -0.43 -5.58
CA GLN A 124 -0.33 0.25 -6.53
C GLN A 124 0.63 1.22 -5.82
N LEU A 125 0.13 1.98 -4.83
CA LEU A 125 0.96 2.86 -4.00
C LEU A 125 2.07 2.07 -3.28
N ILE A 126 1.73 0.93 -2.66
CA ILE A 126 2.71 0.09 -1.97
C ILE A 126 3.76 -0.42 -2.95
N ILE A 127 3.35 -0.91 -4.13
CA ILE A 127 4.27 -1.45 -5.14
C ILE A 127 5.22 -0.36 -5.65
N GLU A 128 4.71 0.83 -5.97
CA GLU A 128 5.51 1.96 -6.42
C GLU A 128 6.56 2.35 -5.37
N ARG A 129 6.15 2.46 -4.10
CA ARG A 129 7.06 2.80 -2.99
C ARG A 129 8.05 1.68 -2.69
N ALA A 130 7.61 0.43 -2.72
CA ALA A 130 8.46 -0.75 -2.52
C ALA A 130 9.55 -0.86 -3.59
N ALA A 131 9.26 -0.46 -4.84
CA ALA A 131 10.25 -0.44 -5.92
C ALA A 131 11.44 0.48 -5.59
N ARG A 132 11.22 1.60 -4.88
CA ARG A 132 12.28 2.50 -4.42
C ARG A 132 13.17 1.86 -3.35
N PHE A 133 12.60 1.06 -2.45
CA PHE A 133 13.35 0.40 -1.38
C PHE A 133 14.06 -0.87 -1.85
N GLY A 134 13.53 -1.51 -2.89
CA GLY A 134 14.06 -2.79 -3.38
C GLY A 134 13.69 -3.99 -2.50
N GLU A 135 12.80 -3.82 -1.52
CA GLU A 135 12.37 -4.85 -0.57
C GLU A 135 10.90 -5.25 -0.78
N ASN A 136 10.53 -6.41 -0.23
CA ASN A 136 9.14 -6.78 0.00
C ASN A 136 8.53 -5.88 1.07
N VAL A 137 7.48 -5.13 0.72
CA VAL A 137 6.71 -4.29 1.65
C VAL A 137 5.28 -4.76 1.67
N ARG A 138 4.72 -4.95 2.87
CA ARG A 138 3.34 -5.42 3.05
C ARG A 138 2.67 -4.85 4.28
N VAL A 139 1.37 -4.62 4.20
CA VAL A 139 0.53 -4.38 5.37
C VAL A 139 0.29 -5.74 6.04
N ARG A 140 0.69 -5.88 7.30
CA ARG A 140 0.51 -7.14 8.04
C ARG A 140 -0.87 -7.26 8.65
N ARG A 141 -1.33 -6.17 9.25
CA ARG A 141 -2.60 -6.02 9.96
C ARG A 141 -2.83 -4.55 10.29
N PHE A 142 -4.08 -4.21 10.57
CA PHE A 142 -4.45 -2.94 11.16
C PHE A 142 -5.58 -3.12 12.16
N THR A 143 -5.83 -2.09 12.96
CA THR A 143 -7.06 -1.95 13.73
C THR A 143 -7.52 -0.50 13.65
N ARG A 144 -8.84 -0.30 13.67
CA ARG A 144 -9.49 0.99 13.65
C ARG A 144 -10.52 1.03 14.77
N PHE A 145 -10.43 2.05 15.61
CA PHE A 145 -11.41 2.36 16.63
C PHE A 145 -12.17 3.62 16.23
N GLU A 146 -13.47 3.62 16.48
CA GLU A 146 -14.32 4.78 16.32
C GLU A 146 -15.21 4.92 17.55
N LEU A 147 -15.23 6.13 18.12
CA LEU A 147 -15.98 6.42 19.33
C LEU A 147 -17.49 6.30 19.09
N GLY A 148 -18.09 5.26 19.68
CA GLY A 148 -19.54 5.02 19.66
C GLY A 148 -20.06 4.29 18.42
N ALA A 149 -19.16 3.67 17.64
CA ALA A 149 -19.50 2.77 16.54
C ALA A 149 -19.85 1.36 17.01
#